data_AF-A0A1T5BPG0-F1
#
_entry.id   AF-A0A1T5BPG0-F1
#
_cell.length_a   1.000
_cell.length_b   1.000
_cell.length_c   1.000
_cell.angle_alpha   90.00
_cell.angle_beta   90.00
_cell.angle_gamma   90.00
#
_symmetry.space_group_name_H-M   'P 1'
#
loop_
_entity.id
_entity.type
_entity.pdbx_description
1 polymer ?
#
loop_
_entity_poly.entity_id
_entity_poly.type
_entity_poly.pdbx_seq_one_letter_code
_entity_poly.pdbx_strand_id
1 'polypeptide(L)'
;MITVILMAILFIVSIYYFFKLRKVDKTKSDNLATIIILTPAVNNLLPIETELKDMILLFMFSLSAVLYRKSYKDIEKKEKLCILEENNLKE
;
A
#
# COMPACT_ATOMS: atom_id res chain seq x y z
N MET A 1 -1.03 3.78 -23.55
CA MET A 1 -2.41 4.05 -23.05
C MET A 1 -2.85 3.07 -21.98
N ILE A 2 -2.79 1.75 -22.21
CA ILE A 2 -3.18 0.73 -21.22
C ILE A 2 -2.38 0.85 -19.91
N THR A 3 -1.06 1.06 -20.01
CA THR A 3 -0.16 1.25 -18.86
C THR A 3 -0.58 2.42 -17.97
N VAL A 4 -0.95 3.56 -18.57
CA VAL A 4 -1.42 4.75 -17.84
C VAL A 4 -2.73 4.47 -17.10
N ILE A 5 -3.66 3.76 -17.74
CA ILE A 5 -4.93 3.34 -17.10
C ILE A 5 -4.64 2.41 -15.91
N LEU A 6 -3.74 1.44 -16.07
CA LEU A 6 -3.33 0.54 -14.99
C LEU A 6 -2.71 1.30 -13.81
N MET A 7 -1.81 2.26 -14.07
CA MET A 7 -1.24 3.11 -13.03
C MET A 7 -2.32 3.89 -12.27
N ALA A 8 -3.31 4.47 -12.98
CA ALA A 8 -4.40 5.19 -12.35
C ALA A 8 -5.25 4.28 -11.43
N ILE A 9 -5.56 3.06 -11.87
CA ILE A 9 -6.28 2.08 -11.06
C ILE A 9 -5.47 1.69 -9.82
N LEU A 10 -4.18 1.39 -9.97
CA LEU A 10 -3.29 1.05 -8.87
C LEU A 10 -3.15 2.20 -7.86
N PHE A 11 -3.12 3.44 -8.35
CA PHE A 11 -3.10 4.63 -7.51
C PHE A 11 -4.37 4.77 -6.67
N ILE A 12 -5.55 4.63 -7.29
CA ILE A 12 -6.84 4.66 -6.60
C ILE A 12 -6.93 3.57 -5.53
N VAL A 13 -6.54 2.34 -5.88
CA VAL A 13 -6.53 1.20 -4.95
C VAL A 13 -5.57 1.45 -3.78
N SER A 14 -4.38 1.99 -4.06
CA SER A 14 -3.40 2.33 -3.02
C SER A 14 -3.94 3.37 -2.05
N ILE A 15 -4.55 4.46 -2.57
CA ILE A 15 -5.17 5.50 -1.76
C ILE A 15 -6.30 4.95 -0.89
N TYR A 16 -7.14 4.08 -1.45
CA TYR A 16 -8.24 3.46 -0.72
C TYR A 16 -7.74 2.69 0.52
N TYR A 17 -6.73 1.82 0.33
CA TYR A 17 -6.18 1.06 1.45
C TYR A 17 -5.30 1.91 2.37
N PHE A 18 -4.68 2.98 1.88
CA PHE A 18 -4.00 3.98 2.71
C PHE A 18 -4.97 4.61 3.71
N PHE A 19 -6.11 5.11 3.25
CA PHE A 19 -7.09 5.71 4.17
C PHE A 19 -7.66 4.70 5.17
N LYS A 20 -7.88 3.45 4.74
CA LYS A 20 -8.28 2.38 5.65
C LYS A 20 -7.21 2.08 6.70
N LEU A 21 -5.95 1.94 6.29
CA LEU A 21 -4.85 1.67 7.20
C LEU A 21 -4.63 2.83 8.15
N ARG A 22 -4.67 4.08 7.66
CA ARG A 22 -4.50 5.30 8.47
C ARG A 22 -5.52 5.43 9.61
N LYS A 23 -6.75 4.94 9.42
CA LYS A 23 -7.78 4.94 10.47
C LYS A 23 -7.42 4.02 11.64
N VAL A 24 -6.64 2.97 11.40
CA VAL A 24 -6.32 1.94 12.40
C VAL A 24 -4.90 2.08 12.92
N ASP A 25 -3.94 2.39 12.04
CA ASP A 25 -2.53 2.58 12.36
C ASP A 25 -1.93 3.68 11.47
N LYS A 26 -1.93 4.90 11.99
CA LYS A 26 -1.43 6.08 11.29
C LYS A 26 0.07 5.97 10.99
N THR A 27 0.87 5.50 11.94
CA THR A 27 2.33 5.40 11.77
C THR A 27 2.70 4.42 10.66
N LYS A 28 2.06 3.25 10.63
CA LYS A 28 2.31 2.24 9.59
C LYS A 28 1.83 2.72 8.22
N SER A 29 0.73 3.47 8.18
CA SER A 29 0.25 4.12 6.97
C SER A 29 1.24 5.18 6.44
N ASP A 30 1.77 6.02 7.31
CA ASP A 30 2.71 7.08 6.93
C ASP A 30 4.06 6.48 6.47
N ASN A 31 4.51 5.38 7.09
CA ASN A 31 5.71 4.63 6.67
C ASN A 31 5.56 3.94 5.30
N LEU A 32 4.34 3.60 4.88
CA LEU A 32 4.10 3.08 3.54
C LEU A 32 3.89 4.21 2.52
N ALA A 33 3.48 5.40 2.95
CA ALA A 33 3.29 6.56 2.08
C ALA A 33 4.61 7.05 1.51
N THR A 34 5.71 6.94 2.26
CA THR A 34 7.06 7.22 1.77
C THR A 34 7.42 6.39 0.54
N ILE A 35 6.93 5.16 0.39
CA ILE A 35 7.16 4.34 -0.82
C ILE A 35 6.55 5.02 -2.05
N ILE A 36 5.30 5.50 -1.96
CA ILE A 36 4.63 6.19 -3.06
C ILE A 36 5.33 7.51 -3.37
N ILE A 37 5.72 8.28 -2.34
CA ILE A 37 6.32 9.61 -2.50
C ILE A 37 7.75 9.53 -3.07
N LEU A 38 8.54 8.52 -2.66
CA LEU A 38 9.90 8.34 -3.19
C LEU A 38 9.92 7.72 -4.59
N THR A 39 8.88 7.01 -5.01
CA THR A 39 8.86 6.33 -6.31
C THR A 39 9.14 7.29 -7.50
N PRO A 40 8.49 8.47 -7.61
CA PRO A 40 8.82 9.45 -8.65
C PRO A 40 10.25 9.99 -8.56
N ALA A 41 10.75 10.21 -7.35
CA ALA A 41 12.10 10.74 -7.14
C ALA A 41 13.16 9.74 -7.62
N VAL A 42 13.05 8.48 -7.21
CA VAL A 42 13.94 7.40 -7.64
C VAL A 42 13.87 7.20 -9.15
N ASN A 43 12.66 7.25 -9.73
CA ASN A 43 12.47 7.08 -11.17
C ASN A 43 13.10 8.19 -12.01
N ASN A 44 13.11 9.43 -11.50
CA ASN A 44 13.73 10.56 -12.18
C ASN A 44 15.26 10.61 -12.02
N LEU A 45 15.78 10.10 -10.90
CA LEU A 45 17.22 10.06 -10.61
C LEU A 45 17.97 8.98 -11.41
N LEU A 46 17.31 7.89 -11.79
CA LEU A 46 17.95 6.81 -12.52
C LEU A 46 18.09 7.17 -14.02
N PRO A 47 19.32 7.15 -14.59
CA PRO A 47 19.56 7.41 -16.02
C PRO A 47 19.31 6.14 -16.84
N ILE A 48 18.09 5.63 -16.77
CA ILE A 48 17.64 4.41 -17.45
C ILE A 48 16.65 4.75 -18.57
N GLU A 49 16.50 3.82 -19.50
CA GLU A 49 15.55 3.93 -20.62
C GLU A 49 14.10 4.10 -20.12
N THR A 50 13.32 4.87 -20.87
CA THR A 50 11.94 5.24 -20.51
C THR A 50 11.03 4.02 -20.33
N GLU A 51 11.20 2.97 -21.15
CA GLU A 51 10.41 1.74 -21.03
C GLU A 51 10.68 1.03 -19.70
N LEU A 52 11.94 1.00 -19.27
CA LEU A 52 12.35 0.43 -17.99
C LEU A 52 11.82 1.26 -16.81
N LYS A 53 11.81 2.59 -16.94
CA LYS A 53 11.22 3.51 -15.96
C LYS A 53 9.75 3.22 -15.72
N ASP A 54 8.99 3.07 -16.80
CA ASP A 54 7.55 2.79 -16.71
C ASP A 54 7.28 1.43 -16.03
N MET A 55 8.09 0.41 -16.32
CA MET A 55 7.99 -0.89 -15.65
C MET A 55 8.31 -0.81 -14.15
N ILE A 56 9.37 -0.09 -13.78
CA ILE A 56 9.74 0.12 -12.36
C ILE A 56 8.63 0.88 -11.63
N LEU A 57 8.07 1.93 -12.25
CA LEU A 57 6.99 2.70 -11.67
C LEU A 57 5.75 1.83 -11.44
N LEU A 58 5.38 1.02 -12.44
CA LEU A 58 4.26 0.08 -12.34
C LEU A 58 4.48 -0.95 -11.22
N PHE A 59 5.70 -1.47 -11.11
CA PHE A 59 6.10 -2.41 -10.07
C PHE A 59 5.99 -1.79 -8.68
N MET A 60 6.52 -0.57 -8.49
CA MET A 60 6.46 0.15 -7.22
C MET A 60 5.02 0.47 -6.78
N PHE A 61 4.17 0.89 -7.71
CA PHE A 61 2.75 1.11 -7.44
C PHE A 61 2.02 -0.18 -7.06
N SER A 62 2.31 -1.27 -7.76
CA SER A 62 1.75 -2.59 -7.45
C SER A 62 2.19 -3.08 -6.06
N LEU A 63 3.48 -2.94 -5.75
CA LEU A 63 4.04 -3.31 -4.46
C LEU A 63 3.41 -2.49 -3.32
N SER A 64 3.30 -1.18 -3.50
CA SER A 64 2.62 -0.30 -2.55
C SER A 64 1.19 -0.76 -2.27
N ALA A 65 0.37 -0.99 -3.31
CA ALA A 65 -1.01 -1.46 -3.15
C ALA A 65 -1.10 -2.76 -2.35
N VAL A 66 -0.20 -3.72 -2.63
CA VAL A 66 -0.13 -5.00 -1.92
C VAL A 66 0.27 -4.80 -0.46
N LEU A 67 1.26 -3.96 -0.18
CA LEU A 67 1.72 -3.67 1.18
C LEU A 67 0.64 -3.01 2.03
N TYR A 68 -0.11 -2.06 1.48
CA TYR A 68 -1.24 -1.45 2.18
C TYR A 68 -2.33 -2.47 2.50
N ARG A 69 -2.73 -3.27 1.51
CA ARG A 69 -3.77 -4.29 1.68
C ARG A 69 -3.37 -5.33 2.72
N LYS A 70 -2.13 -5.82 2.66
CA LYS A 70 -1.59 -6.80 3.62
C LYS A 70 -1.54 -6.20 5.02
N SER A 71 -0.98 -5.00 5.16
CA SER A 71 -0.85 -4.33 6.46
C SER A 71 -2.20 -4.11 7.12
N TYR A 72 -3.22 -3.71 6.36
CA TYR A 72 -4.57 -3.57 6.87
C TYR A 72 -5.17 -4.92 7.31
N LYS A 73 -5.08 -5.95 6.46
CA LYS A 73 -5.58 -7.30 6.79
C LYS A 73 -4.91 -7.91 8.01
N ASP A 74 -3.61 -7.68 8.19
CA ASP A 74 -2.88 -8.19 9.35
C ASP A 74 -3.38 -7.56 10.65
N ILE A 75 -3.76 -6.28 10.63
CA ILE A 75 -4.34 -5.61 11.80
C ILE A 75 -5.77 -6.08 12.03
N GLU A 76 -6.60 -6.15 10.98
CA GLU A 76 -7.98 -6.66 11.06
C GLU A 76 -8.03 -8.09 11.64
N LYS A 77 -7.08 -8.94 11.26
CA LYS A 77 -6.96 -10.30 11.79
C LYS A 77 -6.59 -10.31 13.28
N LYS A 78 -5.68 -9.42 13.71
CA LYS A 78 -5.29 -9.28 15.12
C LYS A 78 -6.44 -8.78 15.99
N GLU A 79 -7.20 -7.78 15.54
CA GLU A 79 -8.37 -7.29 16.26
C GLU A 79 -9.43 -8.38 16.44
N LYS A 80 -9.74 -9.14 15.38
CA LYS A 80 -10.72 -10.25 15.47
C LYS A 80 -10.30 -11.36 16.44
N LEU A 81 -9.01 -11.68 16.49
CA LEU A 81 -8.46 -12.64 17.45
C LEU A 81 -8.59 -12.13 18.89
N CYS A 82 -8.27 -10.86 19.13
CA CYS A 82 -8.40 -10.24 20.45
C CYS A 82 -9.85 -10.27 20.97
N ILE A 83 -10.83 -9.96 20.10
CA ILE A 83 -12.26 -10.03 20.45
C ILE A 83 -12.69 -11.46 20.76
N LEU A 84 -12.19 -12.45 20.03
CA LEU A 84 -12.50 -13.86 20.28
C LEU A 84 -11.95 -14.32 21.64
N GLU A 85 -10.72 -13.93 21.98
CA GLU A 85 -10.10 -14.21 23.28
C GLU A 85 -10.85 -13.53 24.44
N GLU A 86 -11.24 -12.26 24.30
CA GLU A 86 -12.04 -11.57 25.33
C GLU A 86 -13.40 -12.21 25.56
N ASN A 87 -14.06 -12.75 24.53
CA ASN A 87 -15.34 -13.42 24.66
C ASN A 87 -15.19 -14.79 25.35
N ASN A 88 -14.15 -15.56 25.01
CA ASN A 88 -13.87 -16.85 25.66
C ASN A 88 -13.45 -16.71 27.13
N LEU A 89 -12.92 -15.56 27.55
CA LEU A 89 -12.54 -15.28 28.94
C LEU A 89 -13.71 -14.78 29.81
N LYS A 90 -14.85 -14.44 29.20
CA LYS A 90 -16.05 -13.95 29.89
C LYS A 90 -17.14 -15.02 30.08
N GLU A 91 -17.00 -16.19 29.44
CA GLU A 91 -17.77 -17.42 29.74
C GLU A 91 -17.10 -18.23 30.86
#